data_AF-A0A2A5VLS1-F1
#
_entry.id   AF-A0A2A5VLS1-F1
#
_cell.length_a   1.000
_cell.length_b   1.000
_cell.length_c   1.000
_cell.angle_alpha   90.00
_cell.angle_beta   90.00
_cell.angle_gamma   90.00
#
_symmetry.space_group_name_H-M   'P 1'
#
loop_
_entity.id
_entity.type
_entity.pdbx_description
1 polymer ?
#
loop_
_entity_poly.entity_id
_entity_poly.type
_entity_poly.pdbx_seq_one_letter_code
_entity_poly.pdbx_strand_id
1 'polypeptide(L)'
;MTLSQNVRVVNGGSLSFVNSQVDISSGVNIFVDSTSSLSLENSGISASQPPSGLAGFGYCDEGNRSAVLASSSSNQNVRMYLRPIQGFTLDGVVAHFGNDTKDLSGDEDFIPLGNGPVDAWVGFTGPLCHPISLSEISVEREGQNRTWVNAADLSHRNMMVNGEPGFTIDIDGSMESISSSLFGGQISSSGSVHINDSSLDRVGPIILTSDDAGIHLGGNTQFTNSTDDHDVRAMAYSSIIWGEGVSGSGGLTDKWERRISRQSLSFDAMFVTYDITGMHKFPSYSNFSNEMGVSFIDGGRERVVEIAWSEDNTWEENPIWSEQAIVTITDYRTAWNPEESGIGDYGGGQFELVWDSEVKVESGTPMVIWDSLSVVGEDGALNGASVGDSVNVDAEISNSGSAAASLAINCEDLSTNATAQISPSFPNAVIGPGEKVTISFSWRVSVPGEDSISCRILTPTQLVDEFAFGGGQTTSQSVNWTMVDDEESFTIIPALIALAIAASVGGYFLFSIYNEREEDQDEDYQRIP
;
A
#
# COMPACT_ATOMS: atom_id res chain seq x y z
N MET A 1 32.38 31.64 18.57
CA MET A 1 33.11 30.37 18.34
C MET A 1 32.79 29.94 16.92
N THR A 2 33.68 29.24 16.21
CA THR A 2 33.36 28.68 14.90
C THR A 2 33.42 27.16 14.95
N LEU A 3 32.37 26.48 14.52
CA LEU A 3 32.36 25.04 14.32
C LEU A 3 32.56 24.74 12.83
N SER A 4 33.61 24.01 12.50
CA SER A 4 34.01 23.75 11.11
C SER A 4 34.14 22.27 10.75
N GLN A 5 33.78 21.39 11.69
CA GLN A 5 33.79 19.95 11.50
C GLN A 5 32.51 19.35 12.06
N ASN A 6 32.13 18.21 11.49
CA ASN A 6 31.00 17.44 11.98
C ASN A 6 31.21 17.03 13.44
N VAL A 7 30.11 17.03 14.19
CA VAL A 7 30.08 16.60 15.58
C VAL A 7 29.14 15.43 15.68
N ARG A 8 29.53 14.40 16.43
CA ARG A 8 28.65 13.28 16.74
C ARG A 8 28.64 13.03 18.24
N VAL A 9 27.46 13.10 18.84
CA VAL A 9 27.23 12.81 20.26
C VAL A 9 26.75 11.36 20.36
N VAL A 10 27.53 10.54 21.08
CA VAL A 10 27.34 9.07 21.12
C VAL A 10 27.35 8.54 22.56
N ASN A 11 26.87 7.31 22.73
CA ASN A 11 27.02 6.52 23.97
C ASN A 11 26.50 7.22 25.23
N GLY A 12 25.32 7.86 25.17
CA GLY A 12 24.76 8.60 26.30
C GLY A 12 25.45 9.94 26.57
N GLY A 13 26.27 10.42 25.64
CA GLY A 13 26.92 11.71 25.74
C GLY A 13 25.94 12.87 25.64
N SER A 14 26.37 14.04 26.10
CA SER A 14 25.62 15.29 25.96
C SER A 14 26.51 16.39 25.41
N LEU A 15 26.00 17.12 24.42
CA LEU A 15 26.61 18.34 23.91
C LEU A 15 25.75 19.53 24.37
N SER A 16 26.35 20.46 25.10
CA SER A 16 25.64 21.64 25.61
C SER A 16 26.31 22.93 25.12
N PHE A 17 25.52 23.79 24.48
CA PHE A 17 25.90 25.17 24.20
C PHE A 17 25.18 26.06 25.21
N VAL A 18 25.95 26.73 26.06
CA VAL A 18 25.42 27.54 27.15
C VAL A 18 25.99 28.94 27.04
N ASN A 19 25.14 29.97 26.98
CA ASN A 19 25.55 31.38 26.85
C ASN A 19 26.56 31.59 25.71
N SER A 20 26.36 30.89 24.59
CA SER A 20 27.36 30.78 23.52
C SER A 20 26.86 31.37 22.21
N GLN A 21 27.79 31.88 21.40
CA GLN A 21 27.54 32.32 20.03
C GLN A 21 28.45 31.51 19.11
N VAL A 22 27.83 30.73 18.22
CA VAL A 22 28.51 29.74 17.39
C VAL A 22 28.15 29.96 15.93
N ASP A 23 29.16 30.27 15.13
CA ASP A 23 29.06 30.27 13.68
C ASP A 23 29.41 28.88 13.15
N ILE A 24 28.50 28.25 12.41
CA ILE A 24 28.70 26.93 11.82
C ILE A 24 29.10 27.08 10.35
N SER A 25 30.20 26.42 9.99
CA SER A 25 30.71 26.41 8.61
C SER A 25 29.76 25.63 7.70
N SER A 26 29.66 26.06 6.44
CA SER A 26 28.84 25.41 5.43
C SER A 26 29.08 23.89 5.37
N GLY A 27 28.00 23.10 5.39
CA GLY A 27 28.02 21.64 5.24
C GLY A 27 28.40 20.85 6.49
N VAL A 28 28.51 21.50 7.66
CA VAL A 28 28.71 20.80 8.93
C VAL A 28 27.41 20.12 9.38
N ASN A 29 27.54 18.92 9.92
CA ASN A 29 26.44 18.17 10.52
C ASN A 29 26.71 17.87 12.01
N ILE A 30 25.69 18.09 12.86
CA ILE A 30 25.65 17.69 14.26
C ILE A 30 24.71 16.49 14.39
N PHE A 31 25.28 15.32 14.69
CA PHE A 31 24.55 14.07 14.89
C PHE A 31 24.37 13.77 16.39
N VAL A 32 23.17 13.38 16.81
CA VAL A 32 22.86 12.99 18.19
C VAL A 32 22.25 11.59 18.18
N ASP A 33 23.04 10.57 18.56
CA ASP A 33 22.58 9.18 18.58
C ASP A 33 21.45 8.96 19.61
N SER A 34 20.68 7.88 19.46
CA SER A 34 19.44 7.58 20.19
C SER A 34 19.46 7.64 21.73
N THR A 35 20.63 7.55 22.35
CA THR A 35 20.79 7.63 23.81
C THR A 35 21.40 8.95 24.29
N SER A 36 21.77 9.83 23.36
CA SER A 36 22.53 11.06 23.60
C SER A 36 21.63 12.29 23.53
N SER A 37 22.17 13.45 23.94
CA SER A 37 21.42 14.71 23.92
C SER A 37 22.19 15.92 23.40
N LEU A 38 21.46 16.86 22.81
CA LEU A 38 21.90 18.22 22.49
C LEU A 38 21.09 19.22 23.31
N SER A 39 21.76 20.16 23.97
CA SER A 39 21.10 21.25 24.70
C SER A 39 21.64 22.62 24.26
N LEU A 40 20.73 23.54 23.95
CA LEU A 40 20.99 24.94 23.62
C LEU A 40 20.34 25.81 24.69
N GLU A 41 21.14 26.48 25.51
CA GLU A 41 20.66 27.35 26.57
C GLU A 41 21.22 28.76 26.38
N ASN A 42 20.32 29.73 26.18
CA ASN A 42 20.67 31.13 25.96
C ASN A 42 21.79 31.30 24.91
N SER A 43 21.70 30.55 23.82
CA SER A 43 22.77 30.42 22.82
C SER A 43 22.29 30.75 21.42
N GLY A 44 23.18 31.33 20.61
CA GLY A 44 22.97 31.59 19.20
C GLY A 44 23.80 30.66 18.34
N ILE A 45 23.14 29.97 17.41
CA ILE A 45 23.76 29.13 16.39
C ILE A 45 23.39 29.67 15.02
N SER A 46 24.41 30.05 14.24
CA SER A 46 24.22 30.71 12.95
C SER A 46 25.00 30.01 11.86
N ALA A 47 24.35 29.77 10.72
CA ALA A 47 25.04 29.36 9.51
C ALA A 47 25.93 30.49 8.98
N SER A 48 27.16 30.16 8.62
CA SER A 48 28.05 31.09 7.89
C SER A 48 27.58 31.38 6.46
N GLN A 49 26.80 30.46 5.87
CA GLN A 49 26.18 30.56 4.56
C GLN A 49 24.74 30.03 4.67
N PRO A 50 23.79 30.84 5.17
CA PRO A 50 22.38 30.44 5.24
C PRO A 50 21.75 30.40 3.83
N PRO A 51 20.61 29.72 3.66
CA PRO A 51 19.72 29.93 2.53
C PRO A 51 19.46 31.42 2.29
N SER A 52 19.50 31.86 1.03
CA SER A 52 19.56 33.30 0.70
C SER A 52 18.63 33.74 -0.43
N GLY A 53 18.09 32.81 -1.21
CA GLY A 53 17.12 33.10 -2.25
C GLY A 53 15.69 33.15 -1.72
N LEU A 54 14.76 33.55 -2.58
CA LEU A 54 13.32 33.48 -2.36
C LEU A 54 12.66 32.70 -3.49
N ALA A 55 11.69 31.86 -3.17
CA ALA A 55 10.83 31.17 -4.11
C ALA A 55 9.36 31.48 -3.78
N GLY A 56 8.57 31.86 -4.79
CA GLY A 56 7.14 32.12 -4.62
C GLY A 56 6.32 30.83 -4.48
N PHE A 57 5.08 30.95 -3.97
CA PHE A 57 4.13 29.82 -3.94
C PHE A 57 3.39 29.59 -5.27
N GLY A 58 3.47 30.54 -6.23
CA GLY A 58 2.83 30.40 -7.54
C GLY A 58 1.37 30.86 -7.62
N TYR A 59 0.97 31.84 -6.80
CA TYR A 59 -0.35 32.46 -6.90
C TYR A 59 -0.34 33.68 -7.83
N CYS A 60 -1.41 33.84 -8.60
CA CYS A 60 -1.59 34.97 -9.53
C CYS A 60 -2.55 36.05 -9.02
N ASP A 61 -3.36 35.75 -8.01
CA ASP A 61 -4.30 36.73 -7.47
C ASP A 61 -3.57 37.82 -6.67
N GLU A 62 -4.17 39.00 -6.60
CA GLU A 62 -3.52 40.17 -6.02
C GLU A 62 -3.20 40.02 -4.52
N GLY A 63 -4.02 39.27 -3.79
CA GLY A 63 -3.86 39.04 -2.36
C GLY A 63 -2.71 38.08 -2.05
N ASN A 64 -2.59 37.00 -2.84
CA ASN A 64 -1.67 35.90 -2.55
C ASN A 64 -0.43 35.87 -3.44
N ARG A 65 -0.32 36.72 -4.47
CA ARG A 65 0.91 36.82 -5.27
C ARG A 65 2.13 37.13 -4.41
N SER A 66 3.25 36.51 -4.77
CA SER A 66 4.56 36.74 -4.16
C SER A 66 4.96 38.20 -4.26
N ALA A 67 5.50 38.78 -3.19
CA ALA A 67 5.96 40.16 -3.23
C ALA A 67 7.17 40.41 -2.33
N VAL A 68 7.99 41.39 -2.73
CA VAL A 68 9.12 41.89 -1.95
C VAL A 68 8.92 43.40 -1.73
N LEU A 69 9.20 43.87 -0.53
CA LEU A 69 9.15 45.28 -0.19
C LEU A 69 10.40 45.99 -0.73
N ALA A 70 10.21 46.97 -1.61
CA ALA A 70 11.26 47.85 -2.06
C ALA A 70 11.20 49.17 -1.27
N SER A 71 12.26 49.48 -0.53
CA SER A 71 12.34 50.70 0.28
C SER A 71 13.58 51.53 -0.05
N SER A 72 13.42 52.84 -0.19
CA SER A 72 14.49 53.82 -0.42
C SER A 72 14.10 55.19 0.08
N SER A 73 14.97 55.86 0.84
CA SER A 73 14.75 57.24 1.30
C SER A 73 15.18 58.30 0.28
N SER A 74 15.57 57.90 -0.93
CA SER A 74 16.07 58.81 -1.97
C SER A 74 14.95 59.66 -2.54
N ASN A 75 15.19 60.94 -2.80
CA ASN A 75 14.23 61.80 -3.53
C ASN A 75 14.40 61.74 -5.06
N GLN A 76 15.33 60.92 -5.54
CA GLN A 76 15.64 60.77 -6.97
C GLN A 76 14.89 59.57 -7.57
N ASN A 77 15.10 59.33 -8.87
CA ASN A 77 14.59 58.16 -9.56
C ASN A 77 15.15 56.87 -8.94
N VAL A 78 14.30 55.97 -8.48
CA VAL A 78 14.65 54.69 -7.85
C VAL A 78 14.31 53.54 -8.80
N ARG A 79 15.21 52.56 -8.85
CA ARG A 79 15.05 51.31 -9.60
C ARG A 79 15.30 50.13 -8.67
N MET A 80 14.53 49.06 -8.85
CA MET A 80 14.78 47.78 -8.21
C MET A 80 15.29 46.80 -9.27
N TYR A 81 16.54 46.37 -9.13
CA TYR A 81 17.15 45.34 -9.96
C TYR A 81 16.95 43.98 -9.31
N LEU A 82 16.74 42.96 -10.15
CA LEU A 82 16.44 41.59 -9.74
C LEU A 82 17.35 40.62 -10.47
N ARG A 83 17.75 39.56 -9.78
CA ARG A 83 18.40 38.38 -10.39
C ARG A 83 17.65 37.12 -10.00
N PRO A 84 17.41 36.19 -10.93
CA PRO A 84 16.84 34.91 -10.59
C PRO A 84 17.89 34.02 -9.90
N ILE A 85 17.43 32.96 -9.23
CA ILE A 85 18.33 31.89 -8.77
C ILE A 85 19.03 31.25 -9.98
N GLN A 86 20.29 30.83 -9.80
CA GLN A 86 21.08 30.24 -10.89
C GLN A 86 20.32 29.07 -11.55
N GLY A 87 20.18 29.12 -12.87
CA GLY A 87 19.43 28.13 -13.66
C GLY A 87 17.97 28.49 -13.91
N PHE A 88 17.45 29.54 -13.26
CA PHE A 88 16.14 30.13 -13.54
C PHE A 88 16.28 31.41 -14.38
N THR A 89 15.17 31.87 -14.94
CA THR A 89 15.08 33.09 -15.76
C THR A 89 13.93 33.99 -15.28
N LEU A 90 14.02 35.29 -15.53
CA LEU A 90 12.92 36.23 -15.35
C LEU A 90 11.95 36.25 -16.55
N ASP A 91 12.20 35.46 -17.59
CA ASP A 91 11.36 35.45 -18.81
C ASP A 91 9.89 35.14 -18.52
N GLY A 92 9.01 36.06 -18.91
CA GLY A 92 7.57 35.92 -18.74
C GLY A 92 7.08 36.23 -17.32
N VAL A 93 7.97 36.68 -16.43
CA VAL A 93 7.58 37.20 -15.11
C VAL A 93 7.00 38.61 -15.30
N VAL A 94 5.87 38.87 -14.66
CA VAL A 94 5.26 40.21 -14.59
C VAL A 94 5.45 40.77 -13.18
N ALA A 95 6.08 41.93 -13.09
CA ALA A 95 6.16 42.71 -11.87
C ALA A 95 4.96 43.67 -11.77
N HIS A 96 4.41 43.82 -10.57
CA HIS A 96 3.26 44.65 -10.24
C HIS A 96 3.67 45.65 -9.15
N PHE A 97 3.56 46.95 -9.40
CA PHE A 97 3.99 47.99 -8.47
C PHE A 97 3.09 49.23 -8.61
N GLY A 98 2.44 49.63 -7.51
CA GLY A 98 1.38 50.64 -7.58
C GLY A 98 0.25 50.19 -8.51
N ASN A 99 -0.08 51.00 -9.51
CA ASN A 99 -1.06 50.66 -10.56
C ASN A 99 -0.39 50.23 -11.88
N ASP A 100 0.93 50.08 -11.88
CA ASP A 100 1.73 49.79 -13.06
C ASP A 100 2.20 48.35 -13.06
N THR A 101 2.54 47.87 -14.25
CA THR A 101 3.13 46.55 -14.44
C THR A 101 4.33 46.64 -15.38
N LYS A 102 5.24 45.66 -15.26
CA LYS A 102 6.37 45.51 -16.17
C LYS A 102 6.64 44.02 -16.40
N ASP A 103 6.73 43.63 -17.67
CA ASP A 103 7.31 42.34 -18.05
C ASP A 103 8.83 42.35 -17.83
N LEU A 104 9.32 41.32 -17.14
CA LEU A 104 10.73 41.07 -16.89
C LEU A 104 11.26 40.01 -17.87
N SER A 105 12.58 40.00 -18.06
CA SER A 105 13.23 39.02 -18.95
C SER A 105 14.71 38.81 -18.61
N GLY A 106 15.23 37.65 -19.02
CA GLY A 106 16.62 37.26 -18.90
C GLY A 106 17.10 37.02 -17.46
N ASP A 107 18.42 37.07 -17.30
CA ASP A 107 19.11 36.78 -16.03
C ASP A 107 19.22 38.01 -15.11
N GLU A 108 18.82 39.19 -15.58
CA GLU A 108 18.79 40.42 -14.82
C GLU A 108 17.87 41.43 -15.51
N ASP A 109 16.94 42.02 -14.76
CA ASP A 109 16.14 43.16 -15.22
C ASP A 109 15.83 44.09 -14.04
N PHE A 110 15.12 45.19 -14.30
CA PHE A 110 14.83 46.22 -13.31
C PHE A 110 13.41 46.75 -13.37
N ILE A 111 12.92 47.27 -12.25
CA ILE A 111 11.60 47.87 -12.12
C ILE A 111 11.76 49.37 -11.86
N PRO A 112 11.17 50.25 -12.67
CA PRO A 112 11.25 51.69 -12.48
C PRO A 112 10.25 52.14 -11.40
N LEU A 113 10.71 52.25 -10.15
CA LEU A 113 9.87 52.65 -9.01
C LEU A 113 9.59 54.16 -8.95
N GLY A 114 10.24 54.94 -9.81
CA GLY A 114 9.95 56.35 -10.01
C GLY A 114 10.70 57.29 -9.07
N ASN A 115 10.28 58.55 -9.02
CA ASN A 115 10.95 59.58 -8.22
C ASN A 115 10.37 59.68 -6.82
N GLY A 116 11.24 59.90 -5.84
CA GLY A 116 10.85 60.16 -4.45
C GLY A 116 11.13 58.96 -3.55
N PRO A 117 10.91 59.11 -2.24
CA PRO A 117 11.06 58.01 -1.31
C PRO A 117 10.12 56.88 -1.73
N VAL A 118 10.66 55.67 -1.80
CA VAL A 118 9.90 54.47 -2.15
C VAL A 118 9.74 53.64 -0.90
N ASP A 119 8.52 53.16 -0.68
CA ASP A 119 8.20 52.12 0.30
C ASP A 119 7.00 51.36 -0.26
N ALA A 120 7.28 50.45 -1.20
CA ALA A 120 6.26 49.84 -2.04
C ALA A 120 6.47 48.34 -2.17
N TRP A 121 5.39 47.59 -1.99
CA TRP A 121 5.35 46.16 -2.30
C TRP A 121 5.40 45.98 -3.82
N VAL A 122 6.39 45.23 -4.28
CA VAL A 122 6.52 44.80 -5.67
C VAL A 122 6.06 43.36 -5.74
N GLY A 123 4.89 43.14 -6.33
CA GLY A 123 4.31 41.83 -6.55
C GLY A 123 4.84 41.17 -7.82
N PHE A 124 4.84 39.85 -7.87
CA PHE A 124 5.37 39.05 -8.97
C PHE A 124 4.41 37.93 -9.34
N THR A 125 4.23 37.72 -10.65
CA THR A 125 3.50 36.58 -11.19
C THR A 125 4.29 35.96 -12.32
N GLY A 126 4.60 34.67 -12.23
CA GLY A 126 5.24 33.94 -13.33
C GLY A 126 4.25 33.50 -14.41
N PRO A 127 4.76 33.00 -15.55
CA PRO A 127 3.92 32.51 -16.65
C PRO A 127 3.05 31.34 -16.17
N LEU A 128 1.75 31.39 -16.45
CA LEU A 128 0.76 30.40 -15.98
C LEU A 128 0.78 30.20 -14.45
N CYS A 129 1.10 31.26 -13.69
CA CYS A 129 1.23 31.22 -12.24
C CYS A 129 2.37 30.31 -11.75
N HIS A 130 3.39 30.07 -12.58
CA HIS A 130 4.58 29.39 -12.10
C HIS A 130 5.30 30.23 -11.01
N PRO A 131 5.81 29.60 -9.94
CA PRO A 131 6.64 30.27 -8.94
C PRO A 131 7.80 31.08 -9.53
N ILE A 132 7.98 32.30 -9.04
CA ILE A 132 9.19 33.10 -9.30
C ILE A 132 10.29 32.70 -8.31
N SER A 133 11.54 32.71 -8.76
CA SER A 133 12.72 32.50 -7.92
C SER A 133 13.68 33.70 -8.01
N LEU A 134 14.07 34.29 -6.89
CA LEU A 134 14.94 35.47 -6.80
C LEU A 134 16.17 35.15 -5.94
N SER A 135 17.38 35.44 -6.44
CA SER A 135 18.63 35.27 -5.69
C SER A 135 19.05 36.55 -4.99
N GLU A 136 19.18 37.63 -5.77
CA GLU A 136 19.69 38.91 -5.31
C GLU A 136 18.76 40.04 -5.77
N ILE A 137 18.65 41.06 -4.92
CA ILE A 137 17.87 42.27 -5.18
C ILE A 137 18.75 43.48 -4.90
N SER A 138 18.56 44.55 -5.67
CA SER A 138 19.25 45.82 -5.46
C SER A 138 18.28 46.98 -5.66
N VAL A 139 18.04 47.78 -4.62
CA VAL A 139 17.12 48.94 -4.65
C VAL A 139 17.93 50.22 -4.59
N GLU A 140 17.98 50.96 -5.70
CA GLU A 140 18.95 52.03 -5.87
C GLU A 140 18.43 53.23 -6.62
N ARG A 141 19.00 54.39 -6.31
CA ARG A 141 18.78 55.59 -7.09
C ARG A 141 19.62 55.61 -8.36
N GLU A 142 19.12 56.28 -9.39
CA GLU A 142 19.82 56.48 -10.64
C GLU A 142 21.21 57.13 -10.42
N GLY A 143 22.27 56.46 -10.89
CA GLY A 143 23.66 56.91 -10.76
C GLY A 143 24.38 56.46 -9.48
N GLN A 144 23.72 55.70 -8.58
CA GLN A 144 24.37 54.99 -7.50
C GLN A 144 25.05 53.70 -8.01
N ASN A 145 26.13 53.27 -7.33
CA ASN A 145 26.79 52.00 -7.62
C ASN A 145 25.94 50.84 -7.11
N ARG A 146 25.87 49.79 -7.94
CA ARG A 146 25.10 48.61 -7.63
C ARG A 146 25.63 47.80 -6.46
N THR A 147 24.78 47.63 -5.45
CA THR A 147 24.95 46.85 -4.23
C THR A 147 23.83 45.83 -4.20
N TRP A 148 24.20 44.57 -4.28
CA TRP A 148 23.29 43.44 -4.22
C TRP A 148 23.15 42.97 -2.78
N VAL A 149 21.92 42.68 -2.37
CA VAL A 149 21.59 41.97 -1.13
C VAL A 149 20.89 40.68 -1.48
N ASN A 150 20.99 39.68 -0.60
CA ASN A 150 20.24 38.45 -0.79
C ASN A 150 18.74 38.76 -0.77
N ALA A 151 17.98 38.11 -1.65
CA ALA A 151 16.54 38.33 -1.71
C ALA A 151 15.86 38.00 -0.37
N ALA A 152 16.30 36.93 0.32
CA ALA A 152 15.76 36.51 1.61
C ALA A 152 16.00 37.50 2.76
N ASP A 153 16.94 38.45 2.60
CA ASP A 153 17.23 39.46 3.63
C ASP A 153 16.23 40.64 3.56
N LEU A 154 15.39 40.70 2.53
CA LEU A 154 14.35 41.71 2.37
C LEU A 154 13.01 41.22 2.91
N SER A 155 12.20 42.16 3.41
CA SER A 155 10.81 41.87 3.77
C SER A 155 10.05 41.37 2.55
N HIS A 156 9.44 40.19 2.69
CA HIS A 156 8.69 39.52 1.64
C HIS A 156 7.38 38.97 2.19
N ARG A 157 6.48 38.60 1.29
CA ARG A 157 5.22 37.91 1.60
C ARG A 157 4.92 36.89 0.51
N ASN A 158 4.26 35.81 0.88
CA ASN A 158 3.88 34.74 -0.05
C ASN A 158 5.10 34.24 -0.85
N MET A 159 6.23 34.11 -0.16
CA MET A 159 7.46 33.49 -0.66
C MET A 159 8.08 32.68 0.49
N MET A 160 8.73 31.58 0.13
CA MET A 160 9.59 30.79 1.00
C MET A 160 11.03 31.19 0.77
N VAL A 161 11.89 30.99 1.77
CA VAL A 161 13.33 31.08 1.54
C VAL A 161 13.80 29.88 0.73
N ASN A 162 14.74 30.10 -0.18
CA ASN A 162 15.26 29.06 -1.03
C ASN A 162 16.79 28.97 -0.94
N GLY A 163 17.29 27.74 -0.88
CA GLY A 163 18.71 27.43 -0.81
C GLY A 163 18.97 26.24 0.10
N GLU A 164 20.18 25.69 -0.01
CA GLU A 164 20.62 24.61 0.87
C GLU A 164 20.82 25.13 2.30
N PRO A 165 20.48 24.33 3.32
CA PRO A 165 20.78 24.69 4.71
C PRO A 165 22.30 24.80 4.90
N GLY A 166 22.73 25.80 5.66
CA GLY A 166 24.15 26.02 5.92
C GLY A 166 24.76 24.95 6.83
N PHE A 167 23.95 24.30 7.65
CA PHE A 167 24.33 23.15 8.48
C PHE A 167 23.10 22.30 8.79
N THR A 168 23.31 21.08 9.27
CA THR A 168 22.23 20.20 9.71
C THR A 168 22.41 19.72 11.14
N ILE A 169 21.30 19.42 11.80
CA ILE A 169 21.22 18.78 13.11
C ILE A 169 20.32 17.55 12.97
N ASP A 170 20.88 16.36 13.14
CA ASP A 170 20.18 15.08 13.05
C ASP A 170 20.04 14.45 14.44
N ILE A 171 18.79 14.31 14.91
CA ILE A 171 18.46 13.89 16.29
C ILE A 171 17.78 12.52 16.30
N ASP A 172 18.54 11.49 16.65
CA ASP A 172 17.96 10.19 17.03
C ASP A 172 17.61 10.13 18.52
N GLY A 173 18.34 10.89 19.35
CA GLY A 173 18.15 10.96 20.80
C GLY A 173 17.20 12.07 21.22
N SER A 174 17.72 13.07 21.94
CA SER A 174 16.95 14.25 22.33
C SER A 174 17.65 15.57 22.04
N MET A 175 16.85 16.59 21.74
CA MET A 175 17.28 17.97 21.63
C MET A 175 16.42 18.86 22.52
N GLU A 176 17.07 19.78 23.23
CA GLU A 176 16.42 20.86 23.99
C GLU A 176 17.00 22.22 23.56
N SER A 177 16.14 23.20 23.32
CA SER A 177 16.52 24.56 23.00
C SER A 177 15.70 25.53 23.83
N ILE A 178 16.35 26.28 24.73
CA ILE A 178 15.72 27.22 25.65
C ILE A 178 16.31 28.61 25.44
N SER A 179 15.45 29.61 25.20
CA SER A 179 15.84 31.01 25.07
C SER A 179 16.99 31.23 24.07
N SER A 180 16.98 30.47 22.98
CA SER A 180 18.09 30.37 22.04
C SER A 180 17.68 30.84 20.65
N SER A 181 18.65 31.03 19.75
CA SER A 181 18.38 31.42 18.37
C SER A 181 19.11 30.49 17.41
N LEU A 182 18.41 29.96 16.41
CA LEU A 182 18.98 29.18 15.33
C LEU A 182 18.70 29.88 14.01
N PHE A 183 19.75 30.00 13.19
CA PHE A 183 19.68 30.70 11.91
C PHE A 183 20.30 29.89 10.77
N GLY A 184 19.49 29.58 9.75
CA GLY A 184 19.95 29.05 8.47
C GLY A 184 20.43 27.59 8.45
N GLY A 185 20.05 26.78 9.44
CA GLY A 185 20.34 25.34 9.46
C GLY A 185 19.07 24.51 9.48
N GLN A 186 19.15 23.21 9.17
CA GLN A 186 17.99 22.31 9.16
C GLN A 186 18.03 21.34 10.34
N ILE A 187 16.88 21.04 10.93
CA ILE A 187 16.73 20.04 11.99
C ILE A 187 15.95 18.85 11.43
N SER A 188 16.50 17.64 11.58
CA SER A 188 15.78 16.39 11.36
C SER A 188 15.79 15.56 12.65
N SER A 189 14.70 14.84 12.93
CA SER A 189 14.60 14.06 14.19
C SER A 189 13.80 12.78 14.02
N SER A 190 14.39 11.66 14.44
CA SER A 190 13.67 10.42 14.73
C SER A 190 13.35 10.27 16.23
N GLY A 191 13.96 11.12 17.07
CA GLY A 191 13.77 11.18 18.52
C GLY A 191 12.88 12.33 18.99
N SER A 192 13.25 12.96 20.11
CA SER A 192 12.45 13.99 20.78
C SER A 192 13.09 15.39 20.72
N VAL A 193 12.31 16.39 20.32
CA VAL A 193 12.75 17.78 20.20
C VAL A 193 11.88 18.68 21.08
N HIS A 194 12.51 19.46 21.95
CA HIS A 194 11.85 20.43 22.82
C HIS A 194 12.44 21.81 22.55
N ILE A 195 11.61 22.76 22.14
CA ILE A 195 12.03 24.13 21.84
C ILE A 195 11.12 25.09 22.60
N ASN A 196 11.72 25.94 23.43
CA ASN A 196 11.00 26.87 24.28
C ASN A 196 11.64 28.26 24.25
N ASP A 197 10.82 29.29 24.04
CA ASP A 197 11.25 30.70 24.00
C ASP A 197 12.40 30.97 23.01
N SER A 198 12.46 30.25 21.88
CA SER A 198 13.58 30.33 20.92
C SER A 198 13.16 30.89 19.55
N SER A 199 14.08 31.54 18.84
CA SER A 199 13.85 32.03 17.47
C SER A 199 14.48 31.08 16.43
N LEU A 200 13.70 30.73 15.42
CA LEU A 200 14.06 29.81 14.34
C LEU A 200 13.90 30.53 13.01
N ASP A 201 14.99 31.04 12.45
CA ASP A 201 14.96 31.81 11.20
C ASP A 201 15.68 31.06 10.09
N ARG A 202 14.96 30.74 9.00
CA ARG A 202 15.47 29.87 7.91
C ARG A 202 15.86 28.47 8.41
N VAL A 203 15.08 27.95 9.35
CA VAL A 203 15.26 26.61 9.93
C VAL A 203 14.14 25.64 9.54
N GLY A 204 12.95 26.16 9.25
CA GLY A 204 11.83 25.35 8.77
C GLY A 204 12.10 24.79 7.37
N PRO A 205 11.58 23.59 7.06
CA PRO A 205 10.80 22.76 7.94
C PRO A 205 11.70 21.97 8.91
N ILE A 206 11.27 21.83 10.17
CA ILE A 206 11.80 20.78 11.05
C ILE A 206 11.19 19.45 10.61
N ILE A 207 12.02 18.45 10.32
CA ILE A 207 11.57 17.17 9.73
C ILE A 207 11.54 16.08 10.79
N LEU A 208 10.36 15.60 11.16
CA LEU A 208 10.20 14.38 11.97
C LEU A 208 10.20 13.16 11.06
N THR A 209 11.17 12.27 11.24
CA THR A 209 11.50 11.20 10.28
C THR A 209 10.98 9.81 10.68
N SER A 210 10.29 9.70 11.81
CA SER A 210 9.71 8.46 12.35
C SER A 210 8.34 8.74 12.97
N ASP A 211 7.45 7.75 12.95
CA ASP A 211 6.14 7.81 13.62
C ASP A 211 6.24 7.97 15.14
N ASP A 212 7.34 7.52 15.75
CA ASP A 212 7.61 7.68 17.18
C ASP A 212 8.28 9.03 17.53
N ALA A 213 8.66 9.82 16.53
CA ALA A 213 9.31 11.10 16.75
C ALA A 213 8.33 12.13 17.35
N GLY A 214 8.87 13.05 18.15
CA GLY A 214 8.06 14.04 18.84
C GLY A 214 8.68 15.43 18.84
N ILE A 215 7.85 16.45 18.67
CA ILE A 215 8.24 17.84 18.85
C ILE A 215 7.30 18.55 19.84
N HIS A 216 7.90 19.30 20.77
CA HIS A 216 7.20 20.20 21.66
C HIS A 216 7.74 21.61 21.48
N LEU A 217 6.88 22.49 20.98
CA LEU A 217 7.12 23.91 20.82
C LEU A 217 6.38 24.66 21.94
N GLY A 218 7.09 25.45 22.72
CA GLY A 218 6.54 26.16 23.88
C GLY A 218 7.00 27.62 23.98
N GLY A 219 6.43 28.32 24.94
CA GLY A 219 6.80 29.70 25.26
C GLY A 219 6.55 30.64 24.09
N ASN A 220 7.44 31.60 23.89
CA ASN A 220 7.41 32.56 22.77
C ASN A 220 8.27 32.07 21.58
N THR A 221 8.27 30.77 21.31
CA THR A 221 9.02 30.23 20.17
C THR A 221 8.46 30.78 18.86
N GLN A 222 9.33 31.19 17.95
CA GLN A 222 8.94 31.80 16.68
C GLN A 222 9.70 31.19 15.52
N PHE A 223 8.97 30.82 14.47
CA PHE A 223 9.52 30.52 13.16
C PHE A 223 9.44 31.74 12.24
N THR A 224 10.47 31.94 11.42
CA THR A 224 10.44 32.88 10.30
C THR A 224 11.15 32.29 9.10
N ASN A 225 10.70 32.66 7.90
CA ASN A 225 11.39 32.37 6.66
C ASN A 225 11.65 30.88 6.43
N SER A 226 10.65 30.03 6.66
CA SER A 226 10.76 28.60 6.32
C SER A 226 11.20 28.40 4.86
N THR A 227 11.94 27.32 4.63
CA THR A 227 12.44 26.92 3.30
C THR A 227 11.46 26.03 2.53
N ASP A 228 10.33 25.73 3.15
CA ASP A 228 9.23 24.91 2.64
C ASP A 228 7.92 25.62 2.99
N ASP A 229 6.80 25.12 2.47
CA ASP A 229 5.47 25.68 2.74
C ASP A 229 4.94 25.30 4.13
N HIS A 230 5.74 24.59 4.93
CA HIS A 230 5.45 24.28 6.32
C HIS A 230 6.63 24.60 7.26
N ASP A 231 6.36 24.96 8.52
CA ASP A 231 7.39 25.13 9.55
C ASP A 231 7.86 23.77 10.14
N VAL A 232 6.98 22.76 10.14
CA VAL A 232 7.27 21.39 10.58
C VAL A 232 6.65 20.38 9.63
N ARG A 233 7.39 19.32 9.30
CA ARG A 233 6.89 18.20 8.49
C ARG A 233 7.09 16.90 9.24
N ALA A 234 6.04 16.11 9.37
CA ALA A 234 6.05 14.92 10.21
C ALA A 234 5.55 13.66 9.50
N MET A 235 5.92 12.49 10.04
CA MET A 235 5.29 11.22 9.69
C MET A 235 3.91 11.11 10.34
N ALA A 236 3.05 10.23 9.81
CA ALA A 236 1.64 10.08 10.15
C ALA A 236 1.32 10.09 11.66
N TYR A 237 2.10 9.39 12.48
CA TYR A 237 1.79 9.24 13.90
C TYR A 237 2.69 10.06 14.83
N SER A 238 3.62 10.86 14.27
CA SER A 238 4.53 11.69 15.06
C SER A 238 3.77 12.63 16.00
N SER A 239 4.28 12.85 17.20
CA SER A 239 3.66 13.76 18.16
C SER A 239 4.06 15.21 17.89
N ILE A 240 3.08 16.10 17.74
CA ILE A 240 3.32 17.55 17.57
C ILE A 240 2.55 18.29 18.66
N ILE A 241 3.26 19.01 19.52
CA ILE A 241 2.68 19.93 20.50
C ILE A 241 3.05 21.35 20.08
N TRP A 242 2.05 22.09 19.58
CA TRP A 242 2.17 23.51 19.25
C TRP A 242 1.58 24.36 20.39
N GLY A 243 2.44 24.97 21.21
CA GLY A 243 2.02 25.79 22.35
C GLY A 243 1.28 27.07 21.94
N GLU A 244 0.42 27.59 22.83
CA GLU A 244 -0.40 28.79 22.56
C GLU A 244 0.41 30.07 22.24
N GLY A 245 1.64 30.18 22.74
CA GLY A 245 2.52 31.33 22.50
C GLY A 245 3.44 31.18 21.28
N VAL A 246 3.35 30.06 20.56
CA VAL A 246 4.23 29.74 19.43
C VAL A 246 3.68 30.33 18.15
N SER A 247 4.50 31.09 17.42
CA SER A 247 4.16 31.66 16.12
C SER A 247 4.93 31.00 14.98
N GLY A 248 4.23 30.77 13.87
CA GLY A 248 4.80 30.23 12.63
C GLY A 248 5.33 31.34 11.72
N SER A 249 5.93 30.93 10.60
CA SER A 249 6.40 31.86 9.55
C SER A 249 5.25 32.69 8.95
N GLY A 250 4.03 32.15 8.93
CA GLY A 250 2.81 32.85 8.55
C GLY A 250 2.59 32.98 7.03
N GLY A 251 1.52 33.68 6.66
CA GLY A 251 1.07 33.82 5.27
C GLY A 251 0.62 32.47 4.71
N LEU A 252 1.22 32.07 3.60
CA LEU A 252 1.00 30.77 2.96
C LEU A 252 1.94 29.67 3.47
N THR A 253 2.70 29.93 4.54
CA THR A 253 3.51 28.91 5.22
C THR A 253 2.74 28.38 6.41
N ASP A 254 2.35 27.12 6.33
CA ASP A 254 1.55 26.45 7.34
C ASP A 254 2.39 26.02 8.55
N LYS A 255 1.72 25.80 9.68
CA LYS A 255 2.40 25.43 10.93
C LYS A 255 3.06 24.07 10.77
N TRP A 256 2.29 23.08 10.32
CA TRP A 256 2.80 21.73 10.14
C TRP A 256 1.94 20.88 9.24
N GLU A 257 2.56 19.86 8.65
CA GLU A 257 1.86 18.77 7.96
C GLU A 257 2.30 17.39 8.47
N ARG A 258 1.40 16.41 8.34
CA ARG A 258 1.70 14.98 8.46
C ARG A 258 1.60 14.30 7.12
N ARG A 259 2.54 13.38 6.90
CA ARG A 259 2.75 12.71 5.62
C ARG A 259 2.93 11.22 5.80
N ILE A 260 2.57 10.49 4.76
CA ILE A 260 2.80 9.05 4.63
C ILE A 260 3.50 8.81 3.30
N SER A 261 4.51 7.95 3.30
CA SER A 261 5.16 7.47 2.08
C SER A 261 5.03 5.95 1.98
N ARG A 262 5.09 5.43 0.75
CA ARG A 262 5.03 3.98 0.46
C ARG A 262 3.80 3.27 1.03
N GLN A 263 2.70 3.99 1.24
CA GLN A 263 1.47 3.40 1.75
C GLN A 263 0.93 2.35 0.77
N SER A 264 0.50 1.20 1.27
CA SER A 264 -0.07 0.13 0.46
C SER A 264 -1.32 -0.50 1.04
N LEU A 265 -2.18 -0.99 0.15
CA LEU A 265 -3.23 -1.95 0.47
C LEU A 265 -2.74 -3.37 0.15
N SER A 266 -2.99 -4.31 1.04
CA SER A 266 -2.70 -5.74 0.82
C SER A 266 -3.97 -6.58 0.87
N PHE A 267 -4.12 -7.46 -0.11
CA PHE A 267 -5.28 -8.33 -0.32
C PHE A 267 -4.83 -9.78 -0.38
N ASP A 268 -5.73 -10.70 -0.02
CA ASP A 268 -5.49 -12.13 -0.13
C ASP A 268 -5.55 -12.66 -1.59
N ALA A 269 -5.98 -11.81 -2.54
CA ALA A 269 -6.01 -12.13 -3.96
C ALA A 269 -5.25 -11.12 -4.83
N MET A 270 -4.80 -11.61 -5.99
CA MET A 270 -4.19 -10.77 -7.02
C MET A 270 -5.23 -9.98 -7.82
N PHE A 271 -4.83 -8.82 -8.32
CA PHE A 271 -5.62 -7.97 -9.24
C PHE A 271 -6.96 -7.46 -8.68
N VAL A 272 -7.08 -7.30 -7.36
CA VAL A 272 -8.22 -6.64 -6.71
C VAL A 272 -8.22 -5.16 -7.08
N THR A 273 -9.36 -4.65 -7.57
CA THR A 273 -9.52 -3.25 -7.99
C THR A 273 -10.25 -2.44 -6.94
N TYR A 274 -9.84 -1.19 -6.75
CA TYR A 274 -10.42 -0.29 -5.76
C TYR A 274 -10.36 1.18 -6.20
N ASP A 275 -11.23 1.98 -5.59
CA ASP A 275 -11.23 3.44 -5.65
C ASP A 275 -11.00 4.02 -4.26
N ILE A 276 -10.33 5.17 -4.18
CA ILE A 276 -10.16 5.98 -2.97
C ILE A 276 -10.76 7.35 -3.25
N THR A 277 -11.59 7.84 -2.34
CA THR A 277 -12.12 9.21 -2.36
C THR A 277 -11.73 9.95 -1.09
N GLY A 278 -11.76 11.29 -1.10
CA GLY A 278 -11.49 12.09 0.11
C GLY A 278 -10.00 12.32 0.43
N MET A 279 -9.10 12.08 -0.53
CA MET A 279 -7.68 12.42 -0.38
C MET A 279 -7.43 13.92 -0.62
N HIS A 280 -6.36 14.48 -0.05
CA HIS A 280 -6.02 15.91 -0.21
C HIS A 280 -5.83 16.32 -1.69
N LYS A 281 -4.85 15.70 -2.36
CA LYS A 281 -4.38 16.09 -3.69
C LYS A 281 -5.32 15.62 -4.82
N PHE A 282 -6.03 14.52 -4.59
CA PHE A 282 -6.85 13.87 -5.60
C PHE A 282 -8.27 13.70 -5.07
N PRO A 283 -9.29 14.27 -5.73
CA PRO A 283 -10.67 14.07 -5.30
C PRO A 283 -11.09 12.59 -5.40
N SER A 284 -10.50 11.86 -6.36
CA SER A 284 -10.58 10.41 -6.47
C SER A 284 -9.30 9.82 -7.03
N TYR A 285 -8.97 8.60 -6.62
CA TYR A 285 -7.83 7.80 -7.07
C TYR A 285 -8.29 6.36 -7.28
N SER A 286 -7.83 5.69 -8.33
CA SER A 286 -8.18 4.29 -8.58
C SER A 286 -6.94 3.49 -8.95
N ASN A 287 -6.90 2.22 -8.52
CA ASN A 287 -5.80 1.31 -8.82
C ASN A 287 -6.22 -0.15 -8.57
N PHE A 288 -5.29 -1.08 -8.79
CA PHE A 288 -5.46 -2.50 -8.52
C PHE A 288 -4.20 -3.12 -7.90
N SER A 289 -4.34 -4.30 -7.28
CA SER A 289 -3.24 -5.04 -6.67
C SER A 289 -2.44 -5.84 -7.70
N ASN A 290 -1.16 -6.08 -7.41
CA ASN A 290 -0.29 -6.91 -8.26
C ASN A 290 -0.49 -8.41 -8.02
N GLU A 291 0.38 -9.25 -8.61
CA GLU A 291 0.39 -10.73 -8.43
C GLU A 291 0.60 -11.18 -6.98
N MET A 292 1.16 -10.31 -6.14
CA MET A 292 1.36 -10.55 -4.70
C MET A 292 0.21 -10.00 -3.85
N GLY A 293 -0.87 -9.51 -4.47
CA GLY A 293 -2.00 -8.89 -3.76
C GLY A 293 -1.68 -7.54 -3.14
N VAL A 294 -0.60 -6.86 -3.56
CA VAL A 294 -0.20 -5.56 -3.00
C VAL A 294 -0.45 -4.44 -4.01
N SER A 295 -0.98 -3.31 -3.54
CA SER A 295 -1.14 -2.08 -4.33
C SER A 295 -0.60 -0.87 -3.58
N PHE A 296 0.35 -0.15 -4.17
CA PHE A 296 0.86 1.09 -3.59
C PHE A 296 -0.01 2.28 -3.99
N ILE A 297 -0.47 3.03 -2.98
CA ILE A 297 -1.27 4.24 -3.18
C ILE A 297 -0.38 5.32 -3.78
N ASP A 298 -0.85 5.95 -4.85
CA ASP A 298 -0.11 6.91 -5.66
C ASP A 298 1.29 6.43 -6.10
N GLY A 299 1.44 5.12 -6.34
CA GLY A 299 2.72 4.50 -6.70
C GLY A 299 3.74 4.49 -5.57
N GLY A 300 3.30 4.70 -4.33
CA GLY A 300 4.14 4.73 -3.12
C GLY A 300 4.82 6.08 -2.89
N ARG A 301 4.42 7.12 -3.63
CA ARG A 301 4.86 8.48 -3.39
C ARG A 301 4.39 8.98 -2.02
N GLU A 302 5.07 9.99 -1.53
CA GLU A 302 4.67 10.69 -0.32
C GLU A 302 3.37 11.47 -0.56
N ARG A 303 2.46 11.43 0.41
CA ARG A 303 1.17 12.13 0.39
C ARG A 303 0.88 12.76 1.75
N VAL A 304 0.17 13.87 1.73
CA VAL A 304 -0.25 14.62 2.93
C VAL A 304 -1.56 14.04 3.48
N VAL A 305 -1.64 13.87 4.80
CA VAL A 305 -2.82 13.34 5.50
C VAL A 305 -3.37 14.27 6.57
N GLU A 306 -2.62 15.27 6.98
CA GLU A 306 -3.10 16.29 7.93
C GLU A 306 -2.29 17.56 7.77
N ILE A 307 -2.94 18.72 7.90
CA ILE A 307 -2.32 20.04 7.83
C ILE A 307 -2.89 20.90 8.95
N ALA A 308 -2.02 21.54 9.71
CA ALA A 308 -2.38 22.67 10.55
C ALA A 308 -1.95 23.96 9.87
N TRP A 309 -2.94 24.75 9.51
CA TRP A 309 -2.74 25.96 8.74
C TRP A 309 -2.04 27.07 9.54
N SER A 310 -1.49 28.03 8.82
CA SER A 310 -1.01 29.28 9.40
C SER A 310 -2.10 30.00 10.23
N GLU A 311 -1.70 30.80 11.23
CA GLU A 311 -2.66 31.50 12.10
C GLU A 311 -3.43 32.60 11.37
N ASP A 312 -2.81 33.15 10.34
CA ASP A 312 -3.38 34.18 9.47
C ASP A 312 -4.05 33.59 8.23
N ASN A 313 -4.23 32.26 8.18
CA ASN A 313 -5.05 31.60 7.17
C ASN A 313 -6.48 32.17 7.18
N THR A 314 -6.97 32.58 6.01
CA THR A 314 -8.34 33.08 5.82
C THR A 314 -9.21 32.22 4.90
N TRP A 315 -8.67 31.15 4.32
CA TRP A 315 -9.37 30.33 3.32
C TRP A 315 -9.96 29.04 3.88
N GLU A 316 -9.43 28.49 4.97
CA GLU A 316 -10.03 27.32 5.64
C GLU A 316 -10.81 27.69 6.90
N GLU A 317 -11.91 26.99 7.13
CA GLU A 317 -12.74 27.20 8.33
C GLU A 317 -12.15 26.54 9.58
N ASN A 318 -11.51 25.39 9.41
CA ASN A 318 -10.92 24.64 10.51
C ASN A 318 -9.41 24.90 10.57
N PRO A 319 -8.84 25.14 11.77
CA PRO A 319 -7.40 25.37 11.93
C PRO A 319 -6.55 24.13 11.60
N ILE A 320 -7.17 22.95 11.63
CA ILE A 320 -6.55 21.68 11.26
C ILE A 320 -7.48 20.98 10.27
N TRP A 321 -6.92 20.59 9.13
CA TRP A 321 -7.55 19.70 8.18
C TRP A 321 -6.94 18.30 8.35
N SER A 322 -7.78 17.27 8.49
CA SER A 322 -7.35 15.87 8.55
C SER A 322 -8.06 15.09 7.44
N GLU A 323 -7.31 14.22 6.77
CA GLU A 323 -7.82 13.38 5.71
C GLU A 323 -8.88 12.41 6.23
N GLN A 324 -9.97 12.25 5.46
CA GLN A 324 -11.04 11.30 5.71
C GLN A 324 -11.22 10.40 4.48
N ALA A 325 -10.13 9.79 4.03
CA ALA A 325 -10.12 9.03 2.80
C ALA A 325 -10.87 7.71 2.96
N ILE A 326 -11.65 7.35 1.95
CA ILE A 326 -12.50 6.15 1.94
C ILE A 326 -12.08 5.27 0.77
N VAL A 327 -11.67 4.04 1.08
CA VAL A 327 -11.43 2.98 0.09
C VAL A 327 -12.75 2.27 -0.22
N THR A 328 -13.03 2.06 -1.50
CA THR A 328 -14.17 1.28 -2.01
C THR A 328 -13.62 0.17 -2.89
N ILE A 329 -13.87 -1.07 -2.52
CA ILE A 329 -13.53 -2.22 -3.39
C ILE A 329 -14.54 -2.27 -4.54
N THR A 330 -14.02 -2.26 -5.77
CA THR A 330 -14.84 -2.24 -6.99
C THR A 330 -14.87 -3.57 -7.72
N ASP A 331 -13.82 -4.39 -7.58
CA ASP A 331 -13.77 -5.75 -8.10
C ASP A 331 -12.86 -6.63 -7.23
N TYR A 332 -13.43 -7.68 -6.65
CA TYR A 332 -12.71 -8.69 -5.88
C TYR A 332 -13.39 -10.05 -6.09
N ARG A 333 -13.21 -10.55 -7.31
CA ARG A 333 -13.76 -11.82 -7.78
C ARG A 333 -12.73 -12.94 -7.77
N THR A 334 -13.20 -14.11 -7.40
CA THR A 334 -12.47 -15.36 -7.37
C THR A 334 -13.37 -16.48 -7.92
N ALA A 335 -12.82 -17.68 -8.06
CA ALA A 335 -13.62 -18.87 -8.38
C ALA A 335 -14.70 -19.20 -7.33
N TRP A 336 -14.65 -18.60 -6.13
CA TRP A 336 -15.62 -18.84 -5.04
C TRP A 336 -16.77 -17.84 -4.98
N ASN A 337 -16.74 -16.76 -5.76
CA ASN A 337 -17.85 -15.81 -5.91
C ASN A 337 -18.10 -15.45 -7.39
N PRO A 338 -18.30 -16.46 -8.27
CA PRO A 338 -18.71 -16.18 -9.64
C PRO A 338 -20.08 -15.50 -9.65
N GLU A 339 -20.39 -14.73 -10.70
CA GLU A 339 -21.63 -13.95 -10.78
C GLU A 339 -22.88 -14.84 -10.58
N GLU A 340 -22.85 -16.07 -11.10
CA GLU A 340 -23.94 -17.04 -10.99
C GLU A 340 -24.19 -17.54 -9.56
N SER A 341 -23.22 -17.40 -8.66
CA SER A 341 -23.39 -17.77 -7.24
C SER A 341 -24.30 -16.79 -6.48
N GLY A 342 -24.51 -15.58 -7.02
CA GLY A 342 -25.22 -14.50 -6.32
C GLY A 342 -24.43 -13.88 -5.16
N ILE A 343 -23.18 -14.31 -4.94
CA ILE A 343 -22.26 -13.73 -3.95
C ILE A 343 -21.67 -12.45 -4.55
N GLY A 344 -21.60 -11.38 -3.76
CA GLY A 344 -20.98 -10.11 -4.16
C GLY A 344 -19.45 -10.17 -4.21
N ASP A 345 -18.83 -9.01 -4.44
CA ASP A 345 -17.38 -8.85 -4.34
C ASP A 345 -16.90 -9.02 -2.90
N TYR A 346 -15.77 -9.71 -2.74
CA TYR A 346 -15.09 -9.79 -1.45
C TYR A 346 -14.44 -8.46 -1.07
N GLY A 347 -14.01 -8.31 0.18
CA GLY A 347 -13.64 -6.99 0.69
C GLY A 347 -14.86 -6.08 0.93
N GLY A 348 -16.07 -6.58 0.60
CA GLY A 348 -17.28 -5.85 0.23
C GLY A 348 -17.72 -4.78 1.22
N GLY A 349 -17.20 -3.57 1.01
CA GLY A 349 -17.57 -2.39 1.78
C GLY A 349 -16.74 -1.18 1.41
N GLN A 350 -17.15 -0.06 1.98
CA GLN A 350 -16.32 1.11 2.11
C GLN A 350 -15.65 1.07 3.48
N PHE A 351 -14.36 1.39 3.54
CA PHE A 351 -13.64 1.53 4.79
C PHE A 351 -12.75 2.75 4.77
N GLU A 352 -12.50 3.30 5.94
CA GLU A 352 -11.59 4.43 6.11
C GLU A 352 -10.15 3.98 5.83
N LEU A 353 -9.45 4.75 5.01
CA LEU A 353 -8.03 4.58 4.81
C LEU A 353 -7.30 5.14 6.03
N VAL A 354 -6.96 4.26 6.96
CA VAL A 354 -6.11 4.58 8.11
C VAL A 354 -4.71 5.02 7.65
N TRP A 355 -3.95 5.62 8.56
CA TRP A 355 -2.63 6.17 8.27
C TRP A 355 -1.48 5.16 8.42
N ASP A 356 -1.81 3.89 8.65
CA ASP A 356 -0.83 2.81 8.67
C ASP A 356 -0.14 2.68 7.31
N SER A 357 1.16 2.37 7.31
CA SER A 357 1.94 2.19 6.08
C SER A 357 1.45 1.01 5.23
N GLU A 358 0.91 -0.02 5.88
CA GLU A 358 0.30 -1.17 5.22
C GLU A 358 -1.08 -1.42 5.82
N VAL A 359 -2.11 -1.37 4.98
CA VAL A 359 -3.49 -1.63 5.39
C VAL A 359 -3.92 -2.96 4.78
N LYS A 360 -4.11 -3.96 5.63
CA LYS A 360 -4.57 -5.27 5.19
C LYS A 360 -6.11 -5.31 5.09
N VAL A 361 -6.60 -5.72 3.92
CA VAL A 361 -8.03 -5.79 3.62
C VAL A 361 -8.52 -7.21 3.90
N GLU A 362 -8.88 -7.47 5.16
CA GLU A 362 -9.31 -8.80 5.63
C GLU A 362 -10.82 -8.92 5.87
N SER A 363 -11.57 -7.82 5.83
CA SER A 363 -13.02 -7.87 6.03
C SER A 363 -13.75 -8.32 4.77
N GLY A 364 -14.88 -9.02 4.90
CA GLY A 364 -15.70 -9.42 3.75
C GLY A 364 -15.07 -10.53 2.90
N THR A 365 -14.28 -11.42 3.52
CA THR A 365 -13.71 -12.62 2.91
C THR A 365 -14.22 -13.89 3.61
N PRO A 366 -14.27 -15.04 2.90
CA PRO A 366 -14.64 -16.33 3.50
C PRO A 366 -13.44 -16.98 4.21
N MET A 367 -13.70 -17.90 5.14
CA MET A 367 -12.69 -18.74 5.79
C MET A 367 -13.27 -20.15 6.00
N VAL A 368 -13.12 -20.97 4.97
CA VAL A 368 -13.75 -22.28 4.85
C VAL A 368 -12.82 -23.37 5.37
N ILE A 369 -13.28 -24.22 6.28
CA ILE A 369 -12.47 -25.30 6.87
C ILE A 369 -13.24 -26.62 6.93
N TRP A 370 -12.50 -27.72 6.90
CA TRP A 370 -13.05 -29.06 7.12
C TRP A 370 -13.46 -29.25 8.58
N ASP A 371 -14.67 -29.76 8.80
CA ASP A 371 -15.08 -30.29 10.10
C ASP A 371 -14.91 -31.82 10.14
N SER A 372 -15.43 -32.51 9.12
CA SER A 372 -15.32 -33.98 9.02
C SER A 372 -15.57 -34.48 7.60
N LEU A 373 -15.16 -35.73 7.34
CA LEU A 373 -15.48 -36.47 6.13
C LEU A 373 -15.76 -37.91 6.52
N SER A 374 -16.95 -38.42 6.20
CA SER A 374 -17.39 -39.74 6.66
C SER A 374 -18.10 -40.52 5.55
N VAL A 375 -17.78 -41.81 5.43
CA VAL A 375 -18.57 -42.73 4.59
C VAL A 375 -19.75 -43.26 5.40
N VAL A 376 -20.97 -43.12 4.90
CA VAL A 376 -22.21 -43.37 5.65
C VAL A 376 -23.06 -44.47 5.01
N GLY A 377 -23.60 -45.34 5.85
CA GLY A 377 -24.61 -46.35 5.55
C GLY A 377 -25.90 -46.12 6.35
N GLU A 378 -26.82 -47.08 6.33
CA GLU A 378 -28.15 -46.94 6.98
C GLU A 378 -28.06 -46.72 8.51
N ASP A 379 -27.05 -47.30 9.17
CA ASP A 379 -26.87 -47.27 10.64
C ASP A 379 -25.72 -46.35 11.10
N GLY A 380 -25.22 -45.46 10.23
CA GLY A 380 -24.12 -44.54 10.53
C GLY A 380 -22.84 -44.87 9.74
N ALA A 381 -21.67 -44.80 10.39
CA ALA A 381 -20.39 -45.01 9.69
C ALA A 381 -20.31 -46.40 9.04
N LEU A 382 -20.08 -46.42 7.73
CA LEU A 382 -19.94 -47.65 6.95
C LEU A 382 -18.51 -48.18 7.06
N ASN A 383 -18.35 -49.48 7.33
CA ASN A 383 -17.05 -50.15 7.44
C ASN A 383 -16.81 -51.20 6.34
N GLY A 384 -17.82 -51.53 5.54
CA GLY A 384 -17.68 -52.49 4.45
C GLY A 384 -18.75 -52.32 3.37
N ALA A 385 -18.37 -52.61 2.12
CA ALA A 385 -19.22 -52.48 0.94
C ALA A 385 -18.79 -53.49 -0.14
N SER A 386 -19.64 -53.75 -1.13
CA SER A 386 -19.24 -54.60 -2.26
C SER A 386 -18.55 -53.79 -3.33
N VAL A 387 -17.52 -54.36 -3.97
CA VAL A 387 -16.86 -53.74 -5.13
C VAL A 387 -17.90 -53.45 -6.20
N GLY A 388 -17.95 -52.20 -6.66
CA GLY A 388 -18.91 -51.75 -7.65
C GLY A 388 -20.19 -51.14 -7.08
N ASP A 389 -20.45 -51.25 -5.79
CA ASP A 389 -21.55 -50.54 -5.12
C ASP A 389 -21.21 -49.05 -4.97
N SER A 390 -22.25 -48.21 -4.98
CA SER A 390 -22.14 -46.79 -4.64
C SER A 390 -22.47 -46.58 -3.18
N VAL A 391 -21.50 -46.11 -2.39
CA VAL A 391 -21.67 -45.75 -0.98
C VAL A 391 -21.82 -44.25 -0.83
N ASN A 392 -22.57 -43.80 0.17
CA ASN A 392 -22.74 -42.36 0.44
C ASN A 392 -21.57 -41.83 1.26
N VAL A 393 -21.17 -40.60 0.98
CA VAL A 393 -20.11 -39.87 1.69
C VAL A 393 -20.66 -38.49 2.05
N ASP A 394 -20.51 -38.13 3.31
CA ASP A 394 -20.87 -36.82 3.84
C ASP A 394 -19.60 -36.02 4.16
N ALA A 395 -19.43 -34.90 3.48
CA ALA A 395 -18.40 -33.90 3.75
C ALA A 395 -19.00 -32.75 4.57
N GLU A 396 -18.55 -32.59 5.81
CA GLU A 396 -18.95 -31.48 6.66
C GLU A 396 -17.90 -30.37 6.62
N ILE A 397 -18.35 -29.17 6.25
CA ILE A 397 -17.50 -28.00 6.07
C ILE A 397 -18.16 -26.80 6.75
N SER A 398 -17.36 -25.99 7.43
CA SER A 398 -17.78 -24.75 8.08
C SER A 398 -17.09 -23.53 7.48
N ASN A 399 -17.76 -22.38 7.50
CA ASN A 399 -17.20 -21.10 7.08
C ASN A 399 -17.16 -20.16 8.28
N SER A 400 -15.98 -19.95 8.82
CA SER A 400 -15.73 -19.03 9.94
C SER A 400 -15.51 -17.57 9.49
N GLY A 401 -15.50 -17.33 8.18
CA GLY A 401 -15.28 -16.01 7.60
C GLY A 401 -16.52 -15.12 7.66
N SER A 402 -16.38 -13.93 7.08
CA SER A 402 -17.41 -12.88 7.08
C SER A 402 -18.17 -12.76 5.76
N ALA A 403 -17.74 -13.47 4.72
CA ALA A 403 -18.45 -13.57 3.44
C ALA A 403 -18.78 -15.02 3.08
N ALA A 404 -19.78 -15.19 2.21
CA ALA A 404 -20.17 -16.50 1.68
C ALA A 404 -19.15 -17.02 0.65
N ALA A 405 -19.10 -18.33 0.44
CA ALA A 405 -18.27 -18.95 -0.59
C ALA A 405 -19.05 -20.02 -1.37
N SER A 406 -18.82 -20.09 -2.68
CA SER A 406 -19.28 -21.15 -3.57
C SER A 406 -18.11 -22.07 -3.89
N LEU A 407 -18.00 -23.19 -3.17
CA LEU A 407 -16.85 -24.08 -3.27
C LEU A 407 -17.19 -25.40 -3.95
N ALA A 408 -16.17 -26.07 -4.47
CA ALA A 408 -16.23 -27.45 -4.95
C ALA A 408 -15.14 -28.29 -4.29
N ILE A 409 -15.38 -29.60 -4.21
CA ILE A 409 -14.47 -30.56 -3.60
C ILE A 409 -13.97 -31.53 -4.68
N ASN A 410 -12.70 -31.91 -4.60
CA ASN A 410 -12.15 -33.03 -5.37
C ASN A 410 -11.63 -34.11 -4.42
N CYS A 411 -11.78 -35.38 -4.81
CA CYS A 411 -11.40 -36.51 -3.97
C CYS A 411 -10.50 -37.51 -4.71
N GLU A 412 -9.66 -38.19 -3.94
CA GLU A 412 -8.72 -39.20 -4.39
C GLU A 412 -8.86 -40.47 -3.53
N ASP A 413 -8.74 -41.62 -4.19
CA ASP A 413 -8.68 -42.92 -3.51
C ASP A 413 -7.29 -43.06 -2.88
N LEU A 414 -7.22 -43.23 -1.56
CA LEU A 414 -5.95 -43.17 -0.83
C LEU A 414 -5.04 -44.36 -1.14
N SER A 415 -5.62 -45.52 -1.49
CA SER A 415 -4.88 -46.72 -1.89
C SER A 415 -4.11 -46.56 -3.22
N THR A 416 -4.64 -45.77 -4.15
CA THR A 416 -4.10 -45.64 -5.52
C THR A 416 -3.54 -44.24 -5.82
N ASN A 417 -3.89 -43.24 -5.00
CA ASN A 417 -3.60 -41.83 -5.24
C ASN A 417 -4.13 -41.34 -6.60
N ALA A 418 -5.23 -41.95 -7.07
CA ALA A 418 -5.93 -41.59 -8.30
C ALA A 418 -7.25 -40.88 -7.96
N THR A 419 -7.78 -40.10 -8.91
CA THR A 419 -9.08 -39.44 -8.76
C THR A 419 -10.17 -40.47 -8.44
N ALA A 420 -10.86 -40.26 -7.31
CA ALA A 420 -11.91 -41.15 -6.84
C ALA A 420 -13.11 -41.13 -7.81
N GLN A 421 -13.74 -42.29 -8.00
CA GLN A 421 -14.98 -42.36 -8.78
C GLN A 421 -16.16 -41.90 -7.93
N ILE A 422 -16.49 -40.61 -8.03
CA ILE A 422 -17.58 -39.97 -7.27
C ILE A 422 -18.69 -39.42 -8.17
N SER A 423 -19.92 -39.37 -7.64
CA SER A 423 -21.06 -38.74 -8.30
C SER A 423 -21.87 -37.85 -7.34
N PRO A 424 -22.12 -36.56 -7.67
CA PRO A 424 -21.66 -35.87 -8.88
C PRO A 424 -20.14 -35.67 -8.90
N SER A 425 -19.56 -35.48 -10.09
CA SER A 425 -18.17 -35.04 -10.23
C SER A 425 -18.06 -33.59 -9.75
N PHE A 426 -17.13 -33.32 -8.83
CA PHE A 426 -17.00 -32.05 -8.11
C PHE A 426 -18.25 -31.64 -7.30
N PRO A 427 -18.57 -32.38 -6.21
CA PRO A 427 -19.59 -31.97 -5.26
C PRO A 427 -19.32 -30.54 -4.79
N ASN A 428 -20.37 -29.72 -4.74
CA ASN A 428 -20.27 -28.29 -4.45
C ASN A 428 -21.38 -27.83 -3.52
N ALA A 429 -21.15 -26.69 -2.86
CA ALA A 429 -22.15 -25.97 -2.10
C ALA A 429 -21.81 -24.48 -2.02
N VAL A 430 -22.85 -23.69 -1.77
CA VAL A 430 -22.71 -22.32 -1.28
C VAL A 430 -22.82 -22.35 0.24
N ILE A 431 -21.83 -21.80 0.93
CA ILE A 431 -21.78 -21.72 2.39
C ILE A 431 -21.76 -20.26 2.83
N GLY A 432 -22.76 -19.84 3.60
CA GLY A 432 -22.84 -18.50 4.18
C GLY A 432 -21.82 -18.28 5.29
N PRO A 433 -21.61 -17.02 5.73
CA PRO A 433 -20.72 -16.71 6.85
C PRO A 433 -21.27 -17.29 8.16
N GLY A 434 -20.41 -17.95 8.94
CA GLY A 434 -20.76 -18.64 10.18
C GLY A 434 -21.57 -19.92 10.00
N GLU A 435 -21.83 -20.34 8.76
CA GLU A 435 -22.61 -21.54 8.48
C GLU A 435 -21.76 -22.80 8.46
N LYS A 436 -22.45 -23.93 8.62
CA LYS A 436 -21.92 -25.28 8.42
C LYS A 436 -22.84 -26.01 7.45
N VAL A 437 -22.25 -26.70 6.47
CA VAL A 437 -22.98 -27.46 5.46
C VAL A 437 -22.48 -28.89 5.38
N THR A 438 -23.37 -29.78 4.98
CA THR A 438 -23.04 -31.17 4.62
C THR A 438 -23.21 -31.33 3.12
N ILE A 439 -22.14 -31.70 2.43
CA ILE A 439 -22.16 -32.03 1.00
C ILE A 439 -22.17 -33.55 0.88
N SER A 440 -23.31 -34.11 0.47
CA SER A 440 -23.47 -35.55 0.27
C SER A 440 -23.19 -35.93 -1.19
N PHE A 441 -22.38 -36.95 -1.39
CA PHE A 441 -22.08 -37.52 -2.71
C PHE A 441 -21.86 -39.03 -2.62
N SER A 442 -21.83 -39.71 -3.76
CA SER A 442 -21.58 -41.15 -3.82
C SER A 442 -20.14 -41.45 -4.21
N TRP A 443 -19.56 -42.51 -3.66
CA TRP A 443 -18.23 -43.03 -3.96
C TRP A 443 -18.31 -44.51 -4.34
N ARG A 444 -17.48 -44.95 -5.30
CA ARG A 444 -17.41 -46.32 -5.77
C ARG A 444 -15.96 -46.73 -6.00
N VAL A 445 -15.62 -47.95 -5.59
CA VAL A 445 -14.29 -48.55 -5.83
C VAL A 445 -14.41 -49.74 -6.78
N SER A 446 -13.35 -49.97 -7.56
CA SER A 446 -13.28 -51.02 -8.59
C SER A 446 -12.37 -52.20 -8.24
N VAL A 447 -11.65 -52.12 -7.13
CA VAL A 447 -10.68 -53.12 -6.67
C VAL A 447 -11.03 -53.53 -5.24
N PRO A 448 -11.05 -54.84 -4.90
CA PRO A 448 -11.29 -55.28 -3.54
C PRO A 448 -10.11 -54.95 -2.62
N GLY A 449 -10.40 -54.69 -1.34
CA GLY A 449 -9.42 -54.32 -0.32
C GLY A 449 -9.90 -53.22 0.61
N GLU A 450 -9.05 -52.84 1.56
CA GLU A 450 -9.31 -51.70 2.44
C GLU A 450 -8.91 -50.41 1.72
N ASP A 451 -9.83 -49.44 1.63
CA ASP A 451 -9.56 -48.13 1.05
C ASP A 451 -10.23 -47.00 1.84
N SER A 452 -9.69 -45.79 1.72
CA SER A 452 -10.25 -44.57 2.29
C SER A 452 -10.33 -43.50 1.21
N ILE A 453 -11.35 -42.65 1.28
CA ILE A 453 -11.43 -41.48 0.40
C ILE A 453 -10.80 -40.27 1.10
N SER A 454 -9.96 -39.53 0.38
CA SER A 454 -9.42 -38.25 0.84
C SER A 454 -9.87 -37.13 -0.08
N CYS A 455 -10.42 -36.07 0.50
CA CYS A 455 -11.02 -34.98 -0.25
C CYS A 455 -10.36 -33.65 0.11
N ARG A 456 -10.20 -32.79 -0.90
CA ARG A 456 -9.70 -31.43 -0.76
C ARG A 456 -10.73 -30.42 -1.24
N ILE A 457 -10.80 -29.30 -0.53
CA ILE A 457 -11.53 -28.13 -1.00
C ILE A 457 -10.70 -27.50 -2.12
N LEU A 458 -11.31 -27.23 -3.27
CA LEU A 458 -10.64 -26.56 -4.38
C LEU A 458 -10.62 -25.06 -4.14
N THR A 459 -9.46 -24.51 -3.77
CA THR A 459 -9.29 -23.08 -3.51
C THR A 459 -9.05 -22.30 -4.81
N PRO A 460 -9.43 -21.01 -4.88
CA PRO A 460 -9.26 -20.21 -6.09
C PRO A 460 -7.79 -19.97 -6.42
N THR A 461 -7.42 -20.07 -7.70
CA THR A 461 -6.04 -19.78 -8.16
C THR A 461 -5.71 -18.29 -8.14
N GLN A 462 -6.71 -17.42 -7.95
CA GLN A 462 -6.54 -15.98 -7.79
C GLN A 462 -5.97 -15.61 -6.41
N LEU A 463 -5.98 -16.52 -5.43
CA LEU A 463 -5.40 -16.24 -4.13
C LEU A 463 -3.87 -16.17 -4.20
N VAL A 464 -3.29 -15.23 -3.45
CA VAL A 464 -1.84 -15.09 -3.29
C VAL A 464 -1.28 -16.26 -2.48
N ASP A 465 -2.02 -16.65 -1.44
CA ASP A 465 -1.81 -17.87 -0.67
C ASP A 465 -3.04 -18.77 -0.85
N GLU A 466 -2.84 -20.00 -1.31
CA GLU A 466 -3.93 -20.95 -1.56
C GLU A 466 -4.78 -21.24 -0.30
N PHE A 467 -4.26 -20.95 0.89
CA PHE A 467 -4.95 -21.11 2.18
C PHE A 467 -5.55 -19.82 2.76
N ALA A 468 -5.46 -18.68 2.06
CA ALA A 468 -5.92 -17.40 2.59
C ALA A 468 -7.42 -17.38 2.93
N PHE A 469 -8.23 -18.15 2.17
CA PHE A 469 -9.66 -18.36 2.44
C PHE A 469 -9.95 -19.71 3.12
N GLY A 470 -8.92 -20.33 3.70
CA GLY A 470 -8.96 -21.68 4.26
C GLY A 470 -8.76 -22.77 3.20
N GLY A 471 -9.53 -23.85 3.28
CA GLY A 471 -9.43 -25.01 2.40
C GLY A 471 -8.76 -26.20 3.08
N GLY A 472 -7.80 -26.80 2.39
CA GLY A 472 -7.08 -27.99 2.86
C GLY A 472 -7.73 -29.32 2.47
N GLN A 473 -7.21 -30.40 3.07
CA GLN A 473 -7.57 -31.79 2.75
C GLN A 473 -7.90 -32.55 4.03
N THR A 474 -8.88 -33.45 3.94
CA THR A 474 -9.25 -34.37 5.01
C THR A 474 -9.43 -35.79 4.48
N THR A 475 -9.46 -36.77 5.37
CA THR A 475 -9.54 -38.19 5.03
C THR A 475 -10.64 -38.85 5.85
N SER A 476 -11.41 -39.70 5.20
CA SER A 476 -12.46 -40.51 5.83
C SER A 476 -11.89 -41.71 6.59
N GLN A 477 -12.78 -42.45 7.27
CA GLN A 477 -12.45 -43.77 7.77
C GLN A 477 -12.28 -44.80 6.64
N SER A 478 -11.53 -45.87 6.89
CA SER A 478 -11.39 -47.00 5.96
C SER A 478 -12.68 -47.79 5.76
N VAL A 479 -12.93 -48.20 4.51
CA VAL A 479 -14.01 -49.11 4.12
C VAL A 479 -13.39 -50.37 3.49
N ASN A 480 -13.83 -51.54 3.93
CA ASN A 480 -13.41 -52.82 3.36
C ASN A 480 -14.30 -53.21 2.16
N TRP A 481 -13.72 -53.26 0.97
CA TRP A 481 -14.41 -53.59 -0.28
C TRP A 481 -14.25 -55.07 -0.63
N THR A 482 -15.36 -55.81 -0.67
CA THR A 482 -15.36 -57.25 -0.99
C THR A 482 -16.00 -57.50 -2.35
N MET A 483 -15.49 -58.47 -3.12
CA MET A 483 -16.22 -58.95 -4.28
C MET A 483 -17.50 -59.64 -3.80
N VAL A 484 -18.62 -59.43 -4.50
CA VAL A 484 -19.78 -60.30 -4.30
C VAL A 484 -19.37 -61.68 -4.80
N ASP A 485 -19.26 -62.65 -3.90
CA ASP A 485 -19.16 -64.04 -4.30
C ASP A 485 -20.50 -64.41 -4.94
N ASP A 486 -20.49 -64.77 -6.22
CA ASP A 486 -21.63 -65.40 -6.90
C ASP A 486 -21.83 -66.84 -6.34
N GLU A 487 -22.12 -66.95 -5.04
CA GLU A 487 -22.68 -68.17 -4.46
C GLU A 487 -24.22 -68.14 -4.57
N GLU A 488 -24.74 -68.08 -5.80
CA GLU A 488 -25.99 -68.76 -6.18
C GLU A 488 -26.25 -68.63 -7.69
N SER A 489 -26.43 -69.79 -8.36
CA SER A 489 -26.90 -69.99 -9.74
C SER A 489 -25.89 -70.18 -10.90
N PHE A 490 -24.86 -71.01 -10.71
CA PHE A 490 -24.23 -71.65 -11.89
C PHE A 490 -25.15 -72.71 -12.51
N THR A 491 -25.69 -72.34 -13.67
CA THR A 491 -26.52 -73.12 -14.59
C THR A 491 -25.71 -74.25 -15.25
N ILE A 492 -25.63 -75.42 -14.61
CA ILE A 492 -25.03 -76.65 -15.20
C ILE A 492 -26.08 -77.51 -15.94
N ILE A 493 -27.37 -77.17 -15.85
CA ILE A 493 -28.46 -77.94 -16.49
C ILE A 493 -28.39 -77.94 -18.03
N PRO A 494 -28.08 -76.82 -18.74
CA PRO A 494 -28.05 -76.82 -20.21
C PRO A 494 -26.92 -77.70 -20.79
N ALA A 495 -25.76 -77.74 -20.12
CA ALA A 495 -24.60 -78.52 -20.55
C ALA A 495 -24.84 -80.04 -20.40
N LEU A 496 -25.55 -80.47 -19.35
CA LEU A 496 -25.90 -81.89 -19.16
C LEU A 496 -26.95 -82.38 -20.16
N ILE A 497 -27.92 -81.54 -20.54
CA ILE A 497 -28.91 -81.87 -21.59
C ILE A 497 -28.22 -81.97 -22.96
N ALA A 498 -27.32 -81.03 -23.27
CA ALA A 498 -26.53 -81.09 -24.52
C ALA A 498 -25.62 -82.32 -24.58
N LEU A 499 -25.02 -82.73 -23.46
CA LEU A 499 -24.17 -83.92 -23.38
C LEU A 499 -24.99 -85.22 -23.52
N ALA A 500 -26.22 -85.26 -22.99
CA ALA A 500 -27.13 -86.39 -23.16
C ALA A 500 -27.63 -86.53 -24.61
N ILE A 501 -27.92 -85.41 -25.30
CA ILE A 501 -28.32 -85.40 -26.72
C ILE A 501 -27.13 -85.77 -27.61
N ALA A 502 -25.92 -85.26 -27.32
CA ALA A 502 -24.71 -85.59 -28.07
C ALA A 502 -24.31 -87.07 -27.91
N ALA A 503 -24.45 -87.64 -26.71
CA ALA A 503 -24.19 -89.06 -26.47
C ALA A 503 -25.23 -89.98 -27.15
N SER A 504 -26.49 -89.57 -27.25
CA SER A 504 -27.54 -90.35 -27.92
C SER A 504 -27.45 -90.27 -29.44
N VAL A 505 -27.12 -89.12 -30.03
CA VAL A 505 -26.87 -88.98 -31.47
C VAL A 505 -25.54 -89.64 -31.88
N GLY A 506 -24.48 -89.46 -31.09
CA GLY A 506 -23.16 -90.08 -31.33
C GLY A 506 -23.18 -91.60 -31.18
N GLY A 507 -23.97 -92.12 -30.23
CA GLY A 507 -24.18 -93.56 -30.05
C GLY A 507 -24.94 -94.22 -31.20
N TYR A 508 -25.97 -93.56 -31.75
CA TYR A 508 -26.71 -94.06 -32.92
C TYR A 508 -25.85 -94.07 -34.20
N PHE A 509 -25.03 -93.04 -34.41
CA PHE A 509 -24.16 -92.92 -35.58
C PHE A 509 -23.00 -93.94 -35.58
N LEU A 510 -22.44 -94.27 -34.40
CA LEU A 510 -21.40 -95.30 -34.27
C LEU A 510 -21.99 -96.72 -34.40
N PHE A 511 -23.23 -96.95 -33.96
CA PHE A 511 -23.91 -98.24 -34.11
C PHE A 511 -24.34 -98.51 -35.57
N SER A 512 -24.74 -97.48 -36.33
CA SER A 512 -25.06 -97.63 -37.76
C SER A 512 -23.82 -97.93 -38.63
N ILE A 513 -22.66 -97.33 -38.31
CA ILE A 513 -21.39 -97.60 -39.00
C ILE A 513 -20.83 -99.00 -38.65
N TYR A 514 -21.14 -99.53 -37.47
CA TYR A 514 -20.73 -100.89 -37.08
C TYR A 514 -21.56 -101.96 -37.80
N ASN A 515 -22.86 -101.72 -38.02
CA ASN A 515 -23.74 -102.63 -38.78
C ASN A 515 -23.51 -102.59 -40.30
N GLU A 516 -23.10 -101.46 -40.88
CA GLU A 516 -22.76 -101.38 -42.32
C GLU A 516 -21.40 -102.02 -42.67
N ARG A 517 -20.59 -102.40 -41.67
CA ARG A 517 -19.29 -103.06 -41.88
C ARG A 517 -19.33 -104.59 -41.84
N GLU A 518 -20.49 -105.19 -41.53
CA GLU A 518 -20.70 -106.65 -41.61
C GLU A 518 -21.38 -107.11 -42.93
N GLU A 519 -21.83 -106.19 -43.80
CA GLU A 519 -22.49 -106.54 -45.09
C GLU A 519 -21.60 -106.41 -46.35
N ASP A 520 -20.35 -105.92 -46.25
CA ASP A 520 -19.43 -105.72 -47.39
C ASP A 520 -18.25 -106.74 -47.45
N GLN A 521 -18.43 -107.94 -46.90
CA GLN A 521 -17.51 -109.08 -47.05
C GLN A 521 -18.22 -110.33 -47.56
N ASP A 522 -19.02 -110.25 -48.63
CA ASP A 522 -19.41 -111.41 -49.45
C ASP A 522 -20.04 -110.92 -50.77
N GLU A 523 -19.23 -110.77 -51.84
CA GLU A 523 -19.58 -111.13 -53.24
C GLU A 523 -18.48 -110.71 -54.25
N ASP A 524 -17.47 -111.58 -54.31
CA ASP A 524 -16.83 -112.18 -55.48
C ASP A 524 -16.05 -111.39 -56.57
N TYR A 525 -14.75 -111.73 -56.62
CA TYR A 525 -13.96 -112.20 -57.77
C TYR A 525 -14.44 -111.94 -59.23
N GLN A 526 -13.49 -111.39 -60.01
CA GLN A 526 -13.20 -111.57 -61.46
C GLN A 526 -13.95 -110.73 -62.53
N ARG A 527 -13.21 -109.90 -63.28
CA ARG A 527 -12.47 -110.31 -64.51
C ARG A 527 -11.48 -109.24 -65.03
N ILE A 528 -10.36 -109.76 -65.54
CA ILE A 528 -9.15 -109.21 -66.19
C ILE A 528 -9.29 -109.47 -67.73
N PRO A 529 -8.51 -108.93 -68.70
CA PRO A 529 -7.37 -108.00 -68.66
C PRO A 529 -7.59 -106.62 -69.30
#